data_AF-A0A7S0ATG0-F1
#
_entry.id   AF-A0A7S0ATG0-F1
#
_cell.length_a   1.000
_cell.length_b   1.000
_cell.length_c   1.000
_cell.angle_alpha   90.00
_cell.angle_beta   90.00
_cell.angle_gamma   90.00
#
_symmetry.space_group_name_H-M   'P 1'
#
loop_
_entity.id
_entity.type
_entity.pdbx_description
1 polymer ?
#
loop_
_entity_poly.entity_id
_entity_poly.type
_entity_poly.pdbx_seq_one_letter_code
_entity_poly.pdbx_strand_id
1 'polypeptide(L)'
;EGPLGQTRSCQLPGEVCLGGPAVHCRLSDWQDWGVCDVQCGVGQMSRSRDVLREAANGGQACNDNLAETTPCELSPCHPQPHCEPRDCLWGKWGDWDWCDKCGGQMRRYRHIEAQ
;
A
#
# COMPACT_ATOMS: atom_id res chain seq x y z
N GLU A 1 9.68 4.81 7.19
CA GLU A 1 8.34 4.20 7.22
C GLU A 1 7.43 4.87 6.19
N GLY A 2 6.43 4.16 5.66
CA GLY A 2 5.45 4.75 4.76
C GLY A 2 4.69 3.74 3.89
N PRO A 3 3.70 4.20 3.10
CA PRO A 3 2.84 3.32 2.32
C PRO A 3 3.53 2.79 1.06
N LEU A 4 3.23 1.54 0.73
CA LEU A 4 3.58 0.84 -0.51
C LEU A 4 2.38 0.63 -1.43
N GLY A 5 1.17 0.59 -0.87
CA GLY A 5 -0.07 0.46 -1.63
C GLY A 5 -1.15 1.37 -1.09
N GLN A 6 -2.00 1.93 -1.96
CA GLN A 6 -3.07 2.85 -1.57
C GLN A 6 -4.32 2.62 -2.41
N THR A 7 -5.47 2.94 -1.82
CA THR A 7 -6.77 3.06 -2.50
C THR A 7 -7.20 4.51 -2.59
N ARG A 8 -7.93 4.88 -3.65
CA ARG A 8 -8.66 6.14 -3.71
C ARG A 8 -9.99 5.98 -4.42
N SER A 9 -10.95 6.84 -4.09
CA SER A 9 -12.21 6.94 -4.81
C SER A 9 -12.01 7.37 -6.25
N CYS A 10 -12.77 6.74 -7.14
CA CYS A 10 -12.92 7.18 -8.51
C CYS A 10 -14.14 8.08 -8.60
N GLN A 11 -14.09 9.26 -7.99
CA GLN A 11 -15.18 10.20 -8.08
C GLN A 11 -15.09 10.93 -9.42
N LEU A 12 -15.89 10.49 -10.41
CA LEU A 12 -16.17 11.29 -11.58
C LEU A 12 -17.13 12.42 -11.17
N PRO A 13 -16.81 13.71 -11.43
CA PRO A 13 -17.68 14.81 -11.04
C PRO A 13 -19.06 14.68 -11.70
N GLY A 14 -20.12 14.69 -10.88
CA GLY A 14 -21.50 14.67 -11.37
C GLY A 14 -22.05 13.30 -11.77
N GLU A 15 -21.31 12.22 -11.51
CA GLU A 15 -21.76 10.87 -11.86
C GLU A 15 -22.70 10.30 -10.78
N VAL A 16 -23.98 10.13 -11.13
CA VAL A 16 -24.96 9.44 -10.30
C VAL A 16 -25.01 7.98 -10.73
N CYS A 17 -24.51 7.09 -9.89
CA CYS A 17 -24.51 5.67 -10.18
C CYS A 17 -25.92 5.07 -9.99
N LEU A 18 -26.59 4.73 -11.10
CA LEU A 18 -27.96 4.20 -11.11
C LEU A 18 -28.03 2.67 -10.87
N GLY A 19 -27.05 2.11 -10.16
CA GLY A 19 -26.77 0.67 -10.10
C GLY A 19 -27.28 -0.09 -8.87
N GLY A 20 -28.23 0.45 -8.11
CA GLY A 20 -28.73 -0.16 -6.87
C GLY A 20 -28.18 0.50 -5.61
N PRO A 21 -28.27 -0.15 -4.42
CA PRO A 21 -27.86 0.46 -3.17
C PRO A 21 -26.34 0.73 -3.15
N ALA A 22 -25.96 1.83 -2.50
CA ALA A 22 -24.57 2.19 -2.28
C ALA A 22 -23.87 1.09 -1.46
N VAL A 23 -22.70 0.67 -1.94
CA VAL A 23 -21.86 -0.32 -1.26
C VAL A 23 -20.61 0.37 -0.78
N HIS A 24 -20.45 0.49 0.53
CA HIS A 24 -19.25 1.06 1.14
C HIS A 24 -18.11 0.04 1.14
N CYS A 25 -16.90 0.54 0.89
CA CYS A 25 -15.69 -0.24 0.96
C CYS A 25 -15.47 -0.81 2.38
N ARG A 26 -14.86 -2.00 2.45
CA ARG A 26 -14.42 -2.61 3.70
C ARG A 26 -13.04 -3.21 3.52
N LEU A 27 -12.10 -2.83 4.39
CA LEU A 27 -10.78 -3.44 4.45
C LEU A 27 -10.78 -4.60 5.45
N SER A 28 -9.83 -5.51 5.29
CA SER A 28 -9.47 -6.46 6.32
C SER A 28 -8.70 -5.76 7.43
N ASP A 29 -8.54 -6.46 8.55
CA ASP A 29 -7.50 -6.11 9.50
C ASP A 29 -6.13 -6.22 8.82
N TRP A 30 -5.16 -5.47 9.37
CA TRP A 30 -3.78 -5.62 8.96
C TRP A 30 -3.28 -7.02 9.27
N GLN A 31 -2.60 -7.62 8.29
CA GLN A 31 -1.76 -8.77 8.58
C GLN A 31 -0.64 -8.35 9.53
N ASP A 32 -0.09 -9.33 10.24
CA ASP A 32 1.10 -9.12 11.04
C ASP A 32 2.24 -8.59 10.17
N TRP A 33 3.16 -7.86 10.80
CA TRP A 33 4.38 -7.46 10.14
C TRP A 33 5.15 -8.69 9.66
N GLY A 34 5.58 -8.64 8.40
CA GLY A 34 6.49 -9.61 7.85
C GLY A 34 7.84 -9.61 8.58
N VAL A 35 8.67 -10.58 8.25
CA VAL A 35 10.05 -10.60 8.74
C VAL A 35 10.85 -9.42 8.18
N CYS A 36 11.89 -9.03 8.89
CA CYS A 36 12.88 -8.07 8.41
C CYS A 36 13.51 -8.59 7.11
N ASP A 37 13.68 -7.73 6.12
CA ASP A 37 14.28 -8.06 4.82
C ASP A 37 15.79 -8.38 4.93
N VAL A 38 16.43 -7.95 6.01
CA VAL A 38 17.80 -8.29 6.39
C VAL A 38 17.82 -9.35 7.49
N GLN A 39 18.96 -10.05 7.58
CA GLN A 39 19.22 -11.03 8.66
C GLN A 39 20.00 -10.44 9.84
N CYS A 40 20.55 -9.24 9.68
CA CYS A 40 21.33 -8.52 10.67
C CYS A 40 21.32 -7.02 10.35
N GLY A 41 21.64 -6.17 11.32
CA GLY A 41 21.70 -4.72 11.14
C GLY A 41 20.32 -4.08 10.96
N VAL A 42 20.26 -3.01 10.18
CA VAL A 42 19.04 -2.24 9.92
C VAL A 42 18.48 -2.63 8.56
N GLY A 43 17.18 -2.91 8.51
CA GLY A 43 16.46 -3.17 7.28
C GLY A 43 15.02 -2.66 7.35
N GLN A 44 14.15 -3.29 6.59
CA GLN A 44 12.73 -2.96 6.51
C GLN A 44 11.86 -4.21 6.63
N MET A 45 10.70 -4.03 7.25
CA MET A 45 9.62 -5.00 7.25
C MET A 45 8.37 -4.36 6.69
N SER A 46 7.48 -5.17 6.13
CA SER A 46 6.24 -4.69 5.52
C SER A 46 5.04 -5.45 6.04
N ARG A 47 3.87 -4.81 5.99
CA ARG A 47 2.58 -5.45 6.23
C ARG A 47 1.59 -5.04 5.17
N SER A 48 0.57 -5.88 5.00
CA SER A 48 -0.49 -5.65 4.02
C SER A 48 -1.87 -5.94 4.59
N ARG A 49 -2.89 -5.42 3.92
CA ARG A 49 -4.30 -5.74 4.18
C ARG A 49 -5.07 -5.74 2.86
N ASP A 50 -6.17 -6.45 2.85
CA ASP A 50 -6.98 -6.65 1.66
C ASP A 50 -8.22 -5.78 1.67
N VAL A 51 -8.73 -5.50 0.47
CA VAL A 51 -10.08 -4.97 0.32
C VAL A 51 -11.06 -6.15 0.35
N LEU A 52 -11.75 -6.34 1.47
CA LEU A 52 -12.79 -7.36 1.62
C LEU A 52 -14.04 -7.05 0.80
N ARG A 53 -14.33 -5.76 0.60
CA ARG A 53 -15.45 -5.31 -0.23
C ARG A 53 -15.10 -4.01 -0.94
N GLU A 54 -15.26 -4.03 -2.25
CA GLU A 54 -15.11 -2.84 -3.09
C GLU A 54 -16.24 -1.84 -2.87
N ALA A 55 -15.92 -0.55 -3.00
CA ALA A 55 -16.95 0.46 -3.15
C ALA A 55 -17.70 0.28 -4.48
N ALA A 56 -19.01 0.54 -4.47
CA ALA A 56 -19.83 0.57 -5.69
C ALA A 56 -21.04 1.46 -5.51
N ASN A 57 -21.66 1.86 -6.62
CA ASN A 57 -22.93 2.59 -6.65
C ASN A 57 -22.91 3.89 -5.84
N GLY A 58 -21.80 4.63 -5.92
CA GLY A 58 -21.62 5.87 -5.14
C GLY A 58 -21.36 5.63 -3.65
N GLY A 59 -21.05 4.40 -3.25
CA GLY A 59 -20.60 4.09 -1.90
C GLY A 59 -19.23 4.69 -1.58
N GLN A 60 -18.93 4.76 -0.28
CA GLN A 60 -17.67 5.35 0.20
C GLN A 60 -16.49 4.43 -0.11
N ALA A 61 -15.52 4.92 -0.88
CA ALA A 61 -14.22 4.28 -1.06
C ALA A 61 -13.42 4.27 0.25
N CYS A 62 -12.49 3.33 0.37
CA CYS A 62 -11.68 3.22 1.59
C CYS A 62 -10.72 4.42 1.76
N ASN A 63 -10.16 4.94 0.67
CA ASN A 63 -9.22 6.08 0.68
C ASN A 63 -8.06 5.88 1.68
N ASP A 64 -7.52 4.67 1.70
CA ASP A 64 -6.59 4.23 2.74
C ASP A 64 -5.48 3.32 2.16
N ASN A 65 -4.44 3.05 2.95
CA ASN A 65 -3.27 2.27 2.55
C ASN A 65 -3.58 0.76 2.51
N LEU A 66 -3.06 0.03 1.53
CA LEU A 66 -3.16 -1.43 1.42
C LEU A 66 -1.87 -2.15 1.85
N ALA A 67 -0.74 -1.46 1.77
CA ALA A 67 0.54 -1.98 2.18
C ALA A 67 1.39 -0.84 2.73
N GLU A 68 2.23 -1.14 3.71
CA GLU A 68 3.17 -0.18 4.29
C GLU A 68 4.45 -0.87 4.78
N THR A 69 5.50 -0.06 4.93
CA THR A 69 6.83 -0.47 5.39
C THR A 69 7.25 0.32 6.61
N THR A 70 8.02 -0.30 7.48
CA THR A 70 8.64 0.32 8.66
C THR A 70 10.06 -0.22 8.84
N PRO A 71 11.01 0.57 9.37
CA PRO A 71 12.34 0.05 9.67
C PRO A 71 12.30 -1.08 10.72
N CYS A 72 13.21 -2.03 10.58
CA CYS A 72 13.48 -3.07 11.56
C CYS A 72 14.97 -3.08 11.92
N GLU A 73 15.27 -3.35 13.19
CA GLU A 73 16.63 -3.42 13.70
C GLU A 73 16.89 -4.80 14.31
N LEU A 74 17.91 -5.49 13.80
CA LEU A 74 18.38 -6.78 14.27
C LEU A 74 19.77 -6.65 14.88
N SER A 75 20.32 -7.78 15.35
CA SER A 75 21.70 -7.83 15.82
C SER A 75 22.67 -7.28 14.75
N PRO A 76 23.70 -6.51 15.13
CA PRO A 76 24.64 -5.94 14.18
C PRO A 76 25.23 -7.01 13.25
N CYS A 77 25.36 -6.68 11.96
CA CYS A 77 26.08 -7.52 11.03
C CYS A 77 27.57 -7.60 11.41
N HIS A 78 28.20 -8.70 11.03
CA HIS A 78 29.67 -8.77 11.09
C HIS A 78 30.25 -7.66 10.22
N PRO A 79 31.32 -6.96 10.67
CA PRO A 79 31.94 -5.90 9.89
C PRO A 79 32.42 -6.47 8.56
N GLN A 80 31.79 -6.05 7.48
CA GLN A 80 32.19 -6.40 6.13
C GLN A 80 32.93 -5.18 5.54
N PRO A 81 34.22 -5.31 5.15
CA PRO A 81 35.03 -4.19 4.67
C PRO A 81 34.56 -3.60 3.32
N HIS A 82 33.52 -4.17 2.71
CA HIS A 82 32.98 -3.77 1.40
C HIS A 82 31.45 -3.54 1.41
N CYS A 83 30.83 -3.43 2.58
CA CYS A 83 29.42 -3.09 2.69
C CYS A 83 29.27 -1.64 3.14
N GLU A 84 28.97 -0.76 2.19
CA GLU A 84 28.59 0.61 2.48
C GLU A 84 27.07 0.70 2.68
N PRO A 85 26.58 1.55 3.60
CA PRO A 85 25.15 1.80 3.75
C PRO A 85 24.56 2.29 2.42
N ARG A 86 23.48 1.66 1.97
CA ARG A 86 22.70 2.12 0.81
C ARG A 86 21.45 2.85 1.29
N ASP A 87 21.17 3.97 0.63
CA ASP A 87 19.97 4.74 0.93
C ASP A 87 18.75 4.04 0.33
N CYS A 88 17.73 3.85 1.16
CA CYS A 88 16.43 3.33 0.73
C CYS A 88 15.56 4.49 0.27
N LEU A 89 15.56 4.75 -1.03
CA LEU A 89 14.72 5.78 -1.63
C LEU A 89 13.36 5.22 -2.03
N TRP A 90 12.37 6.08 -2.04
CA TRP A 90 11.06 5.70 -2.57
C TRP A 90 11.12 5.61 -4.08
N GLY A 91 10.71 4.46 -4.63
CA GLY A 91 10.39 4.35 -6.03
C GLY A 91 9.18 5.20 -6.41
N LYS A 92 9.05 5.49 -7.70
CA LYS A 92 7.89 6.24 -8.20
C LYS A 92 6.62 5.46 -7.95
N TRP A 93 5.53 6.20 -7.66
CA TRP A 93 4.21 5.60 -7.68
C TRP A 93 3.89 5.09 -9.08
N GLY A 94 3.42 3.85 -9.15
CA GLY A 94 2.71 3.37 -10.32
C GLY A 94 1.45 4.20 -10.55
N ASP A 95 0.97 4.15 -11.79
CA ASP A 95 -0.30 4.76 -12.13
C ASP A 95 -1.42 4.14 -11.32
N TRP A 96 -2.48 4.92 -11.15
CA TRP A 96 -3.68 4.38 -10.55
C TRP A 96 -4.35 3.42 -11.52
N ASP A 97 -4.82 2.29 -10.99
CA ASP A 97 -5.67 1.36 -11.72
C ASP A 97 -6.90 2.09 -12.27
N TRP A 98 -7.48 1.51 -13.32
CA TRP A 98 -8.69 2.04 -13.93
C TRP A 98 -9.91 1.82 -13.04
N CYS A 99 -10.97 2.59 -13.28
CA CYS A 99 -12.20 2.50 -12.50
C CYS A 99 -13.23 1.61 -13.20
N ASP A 100 -13.33 0.35 -12.80
CA ASP A 100 -14.26 -0.61 -13.39
C ASP A 100 -15.73 -0.34 -13.08
N LYS A 101 -15.99 0.32 -11.94
CA LYS A 101 -17.35 0.48 -11.40
C LYS A 101 -17.63 1.94 -11.10
N CYS A 102 -18.79 2.43 -11.54
CA CYS A 102 -19.28 3.74 -11.14
C CYS A 102 -19.30 3.86 -9.61
N GLY A 103 -18.69 4.92 -9.08
CA GLY A 103 -18.55 5.14 -7.64
C GLY A 103 -17.73 4.05 -6.94
N GLY A 104 -16.79 3.45 -7.68
CA GLY A 104 -15.82 2.51 -7.16
C GLY A 104 -14.55 3.17 -6.64
N GLN A 105 -13.49 2.37 -6.52
CA GLN A 105 -12.18 2.83 -6.11
C GLN A 105 -11.10 2.20 -6.99
N MET A 106 -9.97 2.89 -7.05
CA MET A 106 -8.78 2.46 -7.77
C MET A 106 -7.64 2.28 -6.79
N ARG A 107 -6.66 1.49 -7.19
CA ARG A 107 -5.51 1.14 -6.37
C ARG A 107 -4.24 1.57 -7.09
N ARG A 108 -3.17 1.78 -6.33
CA ARG A 108 -1.82 1.94 -6.88
C ARG A 108 -0.79 1.41 -5.91
N TYR A 109 0.38 1.12 -6.44
CA TYR A 109 1.51 0.64 -5.66
C TYR A 109 2.79 1.38 -6.02
N ARG A 110 3.73 1.42 -5.09
CA ARG A 110 5.12 1.78 -5.32
C ARG A 110 6.02 0.75 -4.65
N HIS A 111 7.27 0.73 -5.05
CA HIS A 111 8.30 -0.08 -4.43
C HIS A 111 9.37 0.81 -3.80
N ILE A 112 10.27 0.19 -3.05
CA ILE A 112 11.43 0.84 -2.47
C ILE A 112 12.59 0.56 -3.41
N GLU A 113 13.31 1.60 -3.79
CA GLU A 113 14.47 1.53 -4.66
C GLU A 113 15.72 1.81 -3.80
N ALA A 114 16.63 0.84 -3.72
CA ALA A 114 17.92 1.04 -3.06
C ALA A 114 18.94 1.56 -4.08
N GLN A 115 19.55 2.73 -3.79
CA GLN A 115 20.58 3.30 -4.66
C GLN A 115 21.99 2.93 -4.18
#